data_AF-A0A7C6N5E6-F1
#
_entry.id   AF-A0A7C6N5E6-F1
#
_cell.length_a   1.000
_cell.length_b   1.000
_cell.length_c   1.000
_cell.angle_alpha   90.00
_cell.angle_beta   90.00
_cell.angle_gamma   90.00
#
_symmetry.space_group_name_H-M   'P 1'
#
loop_
_entity.id
_entity.type
_entity.pdbx_description
1 polymer ?
#
loop_
_entity_poly.entity_id
_entity_poly.type
_entity_poly.pdbx_seq_one_letter_code
_entity_poly.pdbx_strand_id
1 'polypeptide(L)'
;MSKHIIEDAKRCLQCKNPRCSTGCPVKTPIRDVIKLLLDSKIPEAGRMLFENNPLSIICSHVCPQENQCEGHCVLGIKGSPVHISAIEQYICDYYLNIYKPKPSNNSKGRVAIIGSGPAGITIAIILAKRDYDVTIFEQNDKVGGILRYGIPEFRLPKSVIDRLTNKMYEMGIKIKPNTTIGANITVDDLFRDDFKAVFIGTGVWRPARLNIKGESLGHVHFAIEYLRNPSVYNLGKTVVVIGAGNVAMDVARTAFRNGAEHVYILCYKGEDTITAREHEVEYAKIDGAKFEFYKTAVEFVD
;
A
#
# COMPACT_ATOMS: atom_id res chain seq x y z
N MET A 1 11.63 -18.21 -12.25
CA MET A 1 11.01 -17.51 -11.09
C MET A 1 10.39 -18.50 -10.09
N SER A 2 9.49 -19.41 -10.50
CA SER A 2 8.82 -20.38 -9.60
C SER A 2 9.75 -21.38 -8.89
N LYS A 3 10.83 -21.84 -9.56
CA LYS A 3 11.81 -22.75 -8.96
C LYS A 3 12.47 -22.18 -7.69
N HIS A 4 12.80 -20.88 -7.71
CA HIS A 4 13.39 -20.19 -6.56
C HIS A 4 12.41 -20.04 -5.39
N ILE A 5 11.11 -19.86 -5.66
CA ILE A 5 10.09 -19.73 -4.59
C ILE A 5 9.95 -21.05 -3.81
N ILE A 6 9.91 -22.19 -4.50
CA ILE A 6 9.81 -23.50 -3.85
C ILE A 6 11.09 -23.84 -3.10
N GLU A 7 12.26 -23.54 -3.66
CA GLU A 7 13.55 -23.70 -2.98
C GLU A 7 13.62 -22.86 -1.70
N ASP A 8 13.15 -21.62 -1.73
CA ASP A 8 13.15 -20.75 -0.57
C ASP A 8 12.10 -21.18 0.48
N ALA A 9 10.91 -21.60 0.05
CA ALA A 9 9.88 -22.18 0.93
C ALA A 9 10.39 -23.42 1.68
N LYS A 10 11.20 -24.27 1.03
CA LYS A 10 11.82 -25.46 1.66
C LYS A 10 12.81 -25.11 2.77
N ARG A 11 13.33 -23.88 2.82
CA ARG A 11 14.19 -23.41 3.91
C ARG A 11 13.41 -23.11 5.19
N CYS A 12 12.08 -23.00 5.12
CA CYS A 12 11.25 -22.75 6.28
C CYS A 12 11.39 -23.89 7.31
N LEU A 13 11.82 -23.54 8.52
CA LEU A 13 12.06 -24.50 9.62
C LEU A 13 10.77 -25.10 10.21
N GLN A 14 9.59 -24.70 9.75
CA GLN A 14 8.30 -25.12 10.30
C GLN A 14 8.25 -24.96 11.83
N CYS A 15 8.70 -23.80 12.32
CA CYS A 15 8.88 -23.50 13.74
C CYS A 15 7.63 -23.83 14.56
N LYS A 16 7.80 -24.52 15.70
CA LYS A 16 6.70 -24.79 16.64
C LYS A 16 5.99 -23.50 17.08
N ASN A 17 6.79 -22.49 17.42
CA ASN A 17 6.34 -21.13 17.76
C ASN A 17 6.79 -20.16 16.64
N PRO A 18 5.94 -19.87 15.64
CA PRO A 18 6.31 -19.04 14.49
C PRO A 18 6.43 -17.56 14.89
N ARG A 19 7.65 -17.12 15.18
CA ARG A 19 7.95 -15.70 15.48
C ARG A 19 7.61 -14.77 14.31
N CYS A 20 7.73 -15.24 13.07
CA CYS A 20 7.30 -14.51 11.88
C CYS A 20 5.81 -14.15 11.89
N SER A 21 4.94 -15.05 12.38
CA SER A 21 3.51 -14.75 12.57
C SER A 21 3.27 -13.78 13.72
N THR A 22 4.10 -13.82 14.75
CA THR A 22 4.01 -12.88 15.89
C THR A 22 4.44 -11.47 15.48
N GLY A 23 5.48 -11.35 14.66
CA GLY A 23 5.95 -10.07 14.09
C GLY A 23 5.07 -9.53 12.97
N CYS A 24 4.06 -10.28 12.52
CA CYS A 24 3.08 -9.82 11.55
C CYS A 24 1.93 -9.10 12.26
N PRO A 25 1.61 -7.83 11.93
CA PRO A 25 0.52 -7.09 12.59
C PRO A 25 -0.85 -7.78 12.49
N VAL A 26 -1.11 -8.48 11.39
CA VAL A 26 -2.36 -9.23 11.14
C VAL A 26 -2.23 -10.71 11.47
N LYS A 27 -1.16 -11.12 12.16
CA LYS A 27 -0.90 -12.48 12.64
C LYS A 27 -1.05 -13.57 11.55
N THR A 28 -0.61 -13.27 10.33
CA THR A 28 -0.72 -14.21 9.20
C THR A 28 -0.18 -15.60 9.59
N PRO A 29 -0.91 -16.69 9.30
CA PRO A 29 -0.50 -18.05 9.63
C PRO A 29 0.60 -18.58 8.68
N ILE A 30 1.74 -17.90 8.64
CA ILE A 30 2.84 -18.08 7.68
C ILE A 30 3.35 -19.53 7.65
N ARG A 31 3.49 -20.17 8.82
CA ARG A 31 3.93 -21.58 8.89
C ARG A 31 2.99 -22.49 8.09
N ASP A 32 1.69 -22.35 8.33
CA ASP A 32 0.66 -23.22 7.77
C ASP A 32 0.47 -22.92 6.28
N VAL A 33 0.56 -21.65 5.87
CA VAL A 33 0.56 -21.22 4.47
C VAL A 33 1.74 -21.84 3.70
N ILE A 34 2.96 -21.75 4.24
CA ILE A 34 4.15 -22.34 3.60
C ILE A 34 4.02 -23.86 3.53
N LYS A 35 3.50 -24.50 4.57
CA LYS A 35 3.26 -25.95 4.57
C LYS A 35 2.29 -26.35 3.45
N LEU A 36 1.17 -25.64 3.31
CA LEU A 36 0.21 -25.88 2.23
C LEU A 36 0.84 -25.69 0.84
N LEU A 37 1.71 -24.69 0.67
CA LEU A 37 2.47 -24.53 -0.58
C LEU A 37 3.36 -25.74 -0.88
N LEU A 38 4.12 -26.23 0.12
CA LEU A 38 5.00 -27.39 -0.04
C LEU A 38 4.22 -28.69 -0.29
N ASP A 39 3.00 -28.80 0.25
CA ASP A 39 2.08 -29.91 0.03
C ASP A 39 1.31 -29.79 -1.31
N SER A 40 1.66 -28.82 -2.18
CA SER A 40 0.98 -28.54 -3.46
C SER A 40 -0.50 -28.14 -3.33
N LYS A 41 -0.90 -27.58 -2.18
CA LYS A 41 -2.26 -27.10 -1.85
C LYS A 41 -2.36 -25.57 -1.95
N ILE A 42 -2.02 -25.05 -3.13
CA ILE A 42 -1.96 -23.59 -3.39
C ILE A 42 -3.35 -22.92 -3.23
N PRO A 43 -4.47 -23.48 -3.75
CA PRO A 43 -5.80 -22.89 -3.55
C PRO A 43 -6.16 -22.72 -2.07
N GLU A 44 -5.83 -23.70 -1.22
CA GLU A 44 -6.08 -23.66 0.21
C GLU A 44 -5.20 -22.63 0.92
N ALA A 45 -3.92 -22.54 0.54
CA ALA A 45 -3.00 -21.54 1.06
C ALA A 45 -3.47 -20.12 0.71
N GLY A 46 -3.89 -19.90 -0.53
CA GLY A 46 -4.43 -18.63 -0.99
C GLY A 46 -5.72 -18.22 -0.29
N ARG A 47 -6.63 -19.18 -0.11
CA ARG A 47 -7.84 -18.95 0.70
C ARG A 47 -7.48 -18.56 2.13
N MET A 48 -6.54 -19.26 2.76
CA MET A 48 -6.10 -18.96 4.13
C MET A 48 -5.55 -17.53 4.25
N LEU A 49 -4.73 -17.10 3.29
CA LEU A 49 -4.21 -15.72 3.23
C LEU A 49 -5.33 -14.71 3.05
N PHE A 50 -6.22 -14.92 2.08
CA PHE A 50 -7.31 -14.00 1.77
C PHE A 50 -8.34 -13.87 2.90
N GLU A 51 -8.67 -14.96 3.59
CA GLU A 51 -9.54 -14.95 4.77
C GLU A 51 -8.92 -14.20 5.94
N ASN A 52 -7.59 -14.30 6.11
CA ASN A 52 -6.87 -13.56 7.15
C ASN A 52 -6.75 -12.07 6.83
N ASN A 53 -6.36 -11.75 5.59
CA ASN A 53 -6.18 -10.40 5.09
C ASN A 53 -6.55 -10.31 3.60
N PRO A 54 -7.68 -9.66 3.24
CA PRO A 54 -8.06 -9.44 1.85
C PRO A 54 -7.02 -8.68 1.00
N LEU A 55 -6.10 -7.96 1.67
CA LEU A 55 -5.03 -7.20 1.03
C LEU A 55 -3.69 -7.95 1.02
N SER A 56 -3.64 -9.25 1.29
CA SER A 56 -2.38 -10.01 1.34
C SER A 56 -1.53 -9.85 0.06
N ILE A 57 -2.15 -9.83 -1.14
CA ILE A 57 -1.43 -9.55 -2.39
C ILE A 57 -0.78 -8.17 -2.42
N ILE A 58 -1.40 -7.16 -1.81
CA ILE A 58 -0.84 -5.81 -1.73
C ILE A 58 0.26 -5.77 -0.67
N CYS A 59 0.00 -6.35 0.50
CA CYS A 59 0.96 -6.47 1.60
C CYS A 59 2.24 -7.20 1.18
N SER A 60 2.14 -8.21 0.31
CA SER A 60 3.32 -8.93 -0.19
C SER A 60 4.24 -8.04 -1.04
N HIS A 61 3.70 -6.98 -1.67
CA HIS A 61 4.49 -6.00 -2.41
C HIS A 61 5.10 -4.91 -1.52
N VAL A 62 4.36 -4.44 -0.51
CA VAL A 62 4.68 -3.15 0.14
C VAL A 62 4.81 -3.21 1.66
N CYS A 63 4.64 -4.34 2.34
CA CYS A 63 4.92 -4.42 3.79
C CYS A 63 6.43 -4.22 4.07
N PRO A 64 6.83 -3.72 5.26
CA PRO A 64 8.23 -3.66 5.68
C PRO A 64 8.62 -4.99 6.29
N GLN A 65 8.82 -6.02 5.47
CA GLN A 65 8.99 -7.37 5.99
C GLN A 65 10.24 -7.52 6.86
N GLU A 66 11.28 -6.72 6.59
CA GLU A 66 12.52 -6.62 7.36
C GLU A 66 12.28 -6.22 8.83
N ASN A 67 11.21 -5.45 9.10
CA ASN A 67 10.81 -5.04 10.44
C ASN A 67 9.62 -5.85 10.98
N GLN A 68 9.11 -6.80 10.18
CA GLN A 68 7.91 -7.58 10.48
C GLN A 68 8.22 -9.08 10.35
N CYS A 69 7.49 -9.81 9.51
CA CYS A 69 7.53 -11.26 9.44
C CYS A 69 8.93 -11.82 9.14
N GLU A 70 9.65 -11.25 8.16
CA GLU A 70 10.97 -11.71 7.76
C GLU A 70 12.03 -11.33 8.79
N GLY A 71 11.96 -10.12 9.36
CA GLY A 71 12.81 -9.68 10.47
C GLY A 71 12.68 -10.53 11.73
N HIS A 72 11.51 -11.13 11.95
CA HIS A 72 11.25 -12.05 13.07
C HIS A 72 11.47 -13.52 12.72
N CYS A 73 11.94 -13.84 11.51
CA CYS A 73 12.18 -15.22 11.10
C CYS A 73 13.39 -15.80 11.86
N VAL A 74 13.20 -16.97 12.49
CA VAL A 74 14.27 -17.63 13.28
C VAL A 74 15.50 -17.94 12.42
N LEU A 75 15.31 -18.26 11.15
CA LEU A 75 16.41 -18.51 10.21
C LEU A 75 17.25 -17.25 9.95
N GLY A 76 16.64 -16.06 10.04
CA GLY A 76 17.29 -14.76 9.86
C GLY A 76 18.31 -14.40 10.94
N ILE A 77 18.35 -15.12 12.07
CA ILE A 77 19.27 -14.83 13.18
C ILE A 77 20.74 -15.13 12.80
N LYS A 78 20.97 -16.20 12.01
CA LYS A 78 22.32 -16.67 11.63
C LYS A 78 22.54 -16.72 10.11
N GLY A 79 21.56 -16.30 9.32
CA GLY A 79 21.60 -16.37 7.86
C GLY A 79 20.51 -15.48 7.28
N SER A 80 20.14 -15.71 6.02
CA SER A 80 19.02 -14.99 5.42
C SER A 80 17.68 -15.57 5.89
N PRO A 81 16.67 -14.71 6.17
CA PRO A 81 15.33 -15.17 6.45
C PRO A 81 14.71 -15.85 5.23
N VAL A 82 13.59 -16.54 5.44
CA VAL A 82 12.72 -16.98 4.35
C VAL A 82 12.05 -15.75 3.76
N HIS A 83 12.03 -15.61 2.43
CA HIS A 83 11.38 -14.52 1.71
C HIS A 83 9.86 -14.73 1.67
N ILE A 84 9.23 -14.49 2.82
CA ILE A 84 7.79 -14.66 3.05
C ILE A 84 6.99 -13.80 2.07
N SER A 85 7.45 -12.58 1.78
CA SER A 85 6.87 -11.68 0.78
C SER A 85 6.71 -12.32 -0.59
N ALA A 86 7.79 -12.88 -1.14
CA ALA A 86 7.79 -13.52 -2.46
C ALA A 86 6.88 -14.76 -2.50
N ILE A 87 6.86 -15.54 -1.42
CA ILE A 87 5.98 -16.71 -1.27
C ILE A 87 4.52 -16.26 -1.20
N GLU A 88 4.21 -15.27 -0.36
CA GLU A 88 2.85 -14.71 -0.19
C GLU A 88 2.35 -14.12 -1.52
N GLN A 89 3.19 -13.38 -2.23
CA GLN A 89 2.87 -12.80 -3.53
C GLN A 89 2.50 -13.89 -4.54
N TYR A 90 3.31 -14.94 -4.67
CA TYR A 90 3.04 -16.03 -5.60
C TYR A 90 1.72 -16.74 -5.32
N ILE A 91 1.46 -17.07 -4.05
CA ILE A 91 0.22 -17.75 -3.64
C ILE A 91 -0.99 -16.84 -3.88
N CYS A 92 -0.91 -15.57 -3.46
CA CYS A 92 -2.02 -14.63 -3.58
C CYS A 92 -2.32 -14.27 -5.04
N ASP A 93 -1.29 -14.12 -5.88
CA ASP A 93 -1.48 -13.82 -7.30
C ASP A 93 -2.23 -14.95 -8.02
N TYR A 94 -1.82 -16.19 -7.76
CA TYR A 94 -2.52 -17.37 -8.25
C TYR A 94 -3.95 -17.43 -7.73
N TYR A 95 -4.15 -17.24 -6.42
CA TYR A 95 -5.46 -17.34 -5.79
C TYR A 95 -6.44 -16.30 -6.32
N LEU A 96 -6.01 -15.05 -6.48
CA LEU A 96 -6.86 -13.97 -6.98
C LEU A 96 -7.38 -14.25 -8.40
N ASN A 97 -6.63 -15.00 -9.23
CA ASN A 97 -7.06 -15.41 -10.57
C ASN A 97 -8.15 -16.48 -10.55
N ILE A 98 -8.10 -17.42 -9.61
CA ILE A 98 -9.07 -18.52 -9.51
C ILE A 98 -10.25 -18.20 -8.58
N TYR A 99 -10.12 -17.16 -7.76
CA TYR A 99 -11.13 -16.77 -6.79
C TYR A 99 -12.43 -16.33 -7.48
N LYS A 100 -13.51 -17.01 -7.15
CA LYS A 100 -14.87 -16.69 -7.60
C LYS A 100 -15.70 -16.31 -6.37
N PRO A 101 -15.84 -15.02 -6.05
CA PRO A 101 -16.64 -14.60 -4.93
C PRO A 101 -18.11 -14.92 -5.17
N LYS A 102 -18.82 -15.18 -4.07
CA LYS A 102 -20.28 -15.19 -4.06
C LYS A 102 -20.77 -13.76 -3.83
N PRO A 103 -21.69 -13.23 -4.65
CA PRO A 103 -22.31 -11.94 -4.38
C PRO A 103 -23.04 -11.93 -3.03
N SER A 104 -22.99 -10.79 -2.34
CA SER A 104 -23.81 -10.55 -1.15
C SER A 104 -25.30 -10.68 -1.49
N ASN A 105 -26.08 -11.31 -0.60
CA ASN A 105 -27.53 -11.34 -0.74
C ASN A 105 -28.21 -10.06 -0.19
N ASN A 106 -27.45 -9.12 0.36
CA ASN A 106 -27.90 -7.83 0.88
C ASN A 106 -28.95 -7.91 2.01
N SER A 107 -29.04 -9.04 2.71
CA SER A 107 -30.09 -9.30 3.72
C SER A 107 -29.89 -8.56 5.05
N LYS A 108 -28.69 -8.07 5.35
CA LYS A 108 -28.38 -7.46 6.67
C LYS A 108 -28.43 -5.94 6.72
N GLY A 109 -28.86 -5.30 5.64
CA GLY A 109 -28.99 -3.85 5.54
C GLY A 109 -27.80 -3.15 4.87
N ARG A 110 -27.94 -1.83 4.71
CA ARG A 110 -27.03 -0.99 3.92
C ARG A 110 -25.94 -0.37 4.78
N VAL A 111 -24.69 -0.47 4.32
CA VAL A 111 -23.53 0.14 4.98
C VAL A 111 -22.78 1.03 3.99
N ALA A 112 -22.47 2.25 4.42
CA ALA A 112 -21.64 3.18 3.66
C ALA A 112 -20.20 3.13 4.16
N ILE A 113 -19.25 3.17 3.22
CA ILE A 113 -17.82 3.27 3.49
C ILE A 113 -17.31 4.51 2.78
N ILE A 114 -16.74 5.45 3.53
CA ILE A 114 -16.19 6.70 3.01
C ILE A 114 -14.67 6.52 2.87
N GLY A 115 -14.18 6.49 1.63
CA GLY A 115 -12.80 6.26 1.27
C GLY A 115 -12.51 4.82 0.86
N SER A 116 -11.85 4.63 -0.29
CA SER A 116 -11.48 3.33 -0.86
C SER A 116 -10.00 2.96 -0.63
N GLY A 117 -9.40 3.49 0.44
CA GLY A 117 -8.07 3.09 0.87
C GLY A 117 -8.02 1.67 1.46
N PRO A 118 -6.86 1.23 2.00
CA PRO A 118 -6.70 -0.11 2.56
C PRO A 118 -7.80 -0.51 3.55
N ALA A 119 -8.10 0.37 4.52
CA ALA A 119 -9.12 0.10 5.52
C ALA A 119 -10.52 -0.03 4.91
N GLY A 120 -10.88 0.85 3.98
CA GLY A 120 -12.17 0.84 3.28
C GLY A 120 -12.38 -0.41 2.43
N ILE A 121 -11.35 -0.84 1.69
CA ILE A 121 -11.40 -2.07 0.89
C ILE A 121 -11.57 -3.28 1.81
N THR A 122 -10.76 -3.39 2.86
CA THR A 122 -10.83 -4.53 3.78
C THR A 122 -12.20 -4.65 4.44
N ILE A 123 -12.72 -3.55 5.02
CA ILE A 123 -14.02 -3.59 5.69
C ILE A 123 -15.16 -3.87 4.69
N ALA A 124 -15.06 -3.37 3.45
CA ALA A 124 -16.05 -3.63 2.40
C ALA A 124 -16.15 -5.13 2.07
N ILE A 125 -14.99 -5.77 1.86
CA ILE A 125 -14.92 -7.21 1.56
C ILE A 125 -15.47 -8.03 2.74
N ILE A 126 -15.08 -7.69 3.97
CA ILE A 126 -15.57 -8.38 5.18
C ILE A 126 -17.09 -8.26 5.33
N LEU A 127 -17.64 -7.06 5.12
CA LEU A 127 -19.09 -6.82 5.25
C LEU A 127 -19.89 -7.46 4.12
N ALA A 128 -19.41 -7.40 2.88
CA ALA A 128 -20.08 -8.06 1.75
C ALA A 128 -20.15 -9.59 1.95
N LYS A 129 -19.08 -10.22 2.46
CA LYS A 129 -19.09 -11.65 2.83
C LYS A 129 -20.05 -11.99 3.97
N ARG A 130 -20.44 -10.99 4.75
CA ARG A 130 -21.42 -11.11 5.84
C ARG A 130 -22.83 -10.75 5.39
N ASP A 131 -23.08 -10.60 4.09
CA ASP A 131 -24.38 -10.34 3.48
C ASP A 131 -24.96 -8.92 3.70
N TYR A 132 -24.08 -7.93 3.88
CA TYR A 132 -24.46 -6.51 3.88
C TYR A 132 -24.48 -5.93 2.46
N ASP A 133 -25.35 -4.94 2.22
CA ASP A 133 -25.33 -4.10 1.01
C ASP A 133 -24.32 -2.97 1.19
N VAL A 134 -23.12 -3.18 0.64
CA VAL A 134 -21.98 -2.28 0.85
C VAL A 134 -21.87 -1.29 -0.30
N THR A 135 -21.80 -0.01 0.05
CA THR A 135 -21.46 1.07 -0.90
C THR A 135 -20.23 1.83 -0.44
N ILE A 136 -19.20 1.89 -1.28
CA ILE A 136 -18.01 2.72 -1.08
C ILE A 136 -18.19 4.06 -1.81
N PHE A 137 -17.92 5.15 -1.12
CA PHE A 137 -17.83 6.50 -1.67
C PHE A 137 -16.35 6.91 -1.73
N GLU A 138 -15.84 7.15 -2.92
CA GLU A 138 -14.44 7.51 -3.15
C GLU A 138 -14.36 8.90 -3.78
N GLN A 139 -13.53 9.77 -3.20
CA GLN A 139 -13.35 11.14 -3.70
C GLN A 139 -12.65 11.18 -5.06
N ASN A 140 -11.69 10.28 -5.30
CA ASN A 140 -10.94 10.23 -6.55
C ASN A 140 -11.65 9.39 -7.63
N ASP A 141 -11.08 9.36 -8.83
CA ASP A 141 -11.64 8.69 -10.00
C ASP A 141 -11.58 7.15 -9.93
N LYS A 142 -10.66 6.60 -9.12
CA LYS A 142 -10.39 5.16 -9.01
C LYS A 142 -10.18 4.71 -7.56
N VAL A 143 -10.43 3.43 -7.35
CA VAL A 143 -10.24 2.77 -6.05
C VAL A 143 -8.77 2.60 -5.69
N GLY A 144 -8.47 2.67 -4.39
CA GLY A 144 -7.18 2.25 -3.81
C GLY A 144 -6.56 3.27 -2.87
N GLY A 145 -7.03 4.52 -2.87
CA GLY A 145 -6.43 5.60 -2.07
C GLY A 145 -4.92 5.66 -2.24
N ILE A 146 -4.17 5.66 -1.13
CA ILE A 146 -2.70 5.74 -1.16
C ILE A 146 -2.03 4.59 -1.94
N LEU A 147 -2.67 3.42 -2.02
CA LEU A 147 -2.16 2.27 -2.79
C LEU A 147 -2.07 2.61 -4.28
N ARG A 148 -3.02 3.39 -4.78
CA ARG A 148 -3.05 3.84 -6.17
C ARG A 148 -2.28 5.14 -6.37
N TYR A 149 -2.57 6.15 -5.56
CA TYR A 149 -2.14 7.53 -5.81
C TYR A 149 -0.87 7.93 -5.05
N GLY A 150 -0.42 7.14 -4.09
CA GLY A 150 0.80 7.44 -3.31
C GLY A 150 1.96 6.54 -3.66
N ILE A 151 1.73 5.22 -3.73
CA ILE A 151 2.80 4.26 -3.99
C ILE A 151 3.09 4.21 -5.51
N PRO A 152 4.33 4.37 -5.98
CA PRO A 152 4.65 4.29 -7.40
C PRO A 152 4.41 2.89 -8.01
N GLU A 153 4.19 2.84 -9.32
CA GLU A 153 3.89 1.60 -10.06
C GLU A 153 5.03 0.57 -9.99
N PHE A 154 6.29 1.02 -9.93
CA PHE A 154 7.45 0.13 -9.81
C PHE A 154 7.53 -0.58 -8.45
N ARG A 155 6.76 -0.14 -7.43
CA ARG A 155 6.64 -0.82 -6.12
C ARG A 155 5.35 -1.62 -6.03
N LEU A 156 4.24 -1.04 -6.49
CA LEU A 156 2.92 -1.67 -6.47
C LEU A 156 2.23 -1.49 -7.83
N PRO A 157 2.19 -2.55 -8.66
CA PRO A 157 1.53 -2.53 -9.95
C PRO A 157 0.04 -2.17 -9.80
N LYS A 158 -0.45 -1.22 -10.62
CA LYS A 158 -1.85 -0.77 -10.51
C LYS A 158 -2.85 -1.85 -10.91
N SER A 159 -2.41 -2.77 -11.78
CA SER A 159 -3.17 -3.95 -12.19
C SER A 159 -3.60 -4.86 -11.03
N VAL A 160 -2.83 -4.93 -9.94
CA VAL A 160 -3.19 -5.69 -8.74
C VAL A 160 -4.42 -5.08 -8.07
N ILE A 161 -4.46 -3.75 -7.98
CA ILE A 161 -5.60 -3.01 -7.40
C ILE A 161 -6.82 -3.14 -8.31
N ASP A 162 -6.64 -3.07 -9.63
CA ASP A 162 -7.72 -3.25 -10.60
C ASP A 162 -8.34 -4.65 -10.49
N ARG A 163 -7.52 -5.71 -10.40
CA ARG A 163 -8.00 -7.09 -10.21
C ARG A 163 -8.77 -7.25 -8.91
N LEU A 164 -8.28 -6.69 -7.80
CA LEU A 164 -8.99 -6.72 -6.53
C LEU A 164 -10.33 -5.96 -6.60
N THR A 165 -10.34 -4.81 -7.27
CA THR A 165 -11.55 -4.00 -7.48
C THR A 165 -12.59 -4.77 -8.30
N ASN A 166 -12.16 -5.51 -9.33
CA ASN A 166 -13.06 -6.38 -10.10
C ASN A 166 -13.68 -7.46 -9.21
N LYS A 167 -12.90 -8.08 -8.31
CA LYS A 167 -13.45 -9.02 -7.32
C LYS A 167 -14.46 -8.37 -6.40
N MET A 168 -14.27 -7.12 -6.01
CA MET A 168 -15.26 -6.38 -5.21
C MET A 168 -16.58 -6.17 -5.97
N TYR A 169 -16.52 -5.85 -7.27
CA TYR A 169 -17.74 -5.79 -8.10
C TYR A 169 -18.42 -7.16 -8.22
N GLU A 170 -17.67 -8.24 -8.43
CA GLU A 170 -18.20 -9.61 -8.45
C GLU A 170 -18.86 -10.00 -7.10
N MET A 171 -18.39 -9.42 -5.98
CA MET A 171 -19.02 -9.58 -4.65
C MET A 171 -20.31 -8.78 -4.47
N GLY A 172 -20.69 -7.94 -5.43
CA GLY A 172 -21.85 -7.04 -5.33
C GLY A 172 -21.58 -5.75 -4.56
N ILE A 173 -20.31 -5.41 -4.29
CA ILE A 173 -19.94 -4.13 -3.66
C ILE A 173 -20.14 -3.01 -4.67
N LYS A 174 -20.91 -1.99 -4.28
CA LYS A 174 -21.14 -0.79 -5.09
C LYS A 174 -20.03 0.22 -4.81
N ILE A 175 -19.47 0.83 -5.84
CA ILE A 175 -18.44 1.86 -5.71
C ILE A 175 -18.91 3.11 -6.45
N LYS A 176 -18.89 4.24 -5.75
CA LYS A 176 -19.22 5.58 -6.26
C LYS A 176 -17.94 6.42 -6.26
N PRO A 177 -17.17 6.42 -7.37
CA PRO A 177 -16.00 7.30 -7.50
C PRO A 177 -16.44 8.76 -7.65
N ASN A 178 -15.48 9.69 -7.59
CA ASN A 178 -15.70 11.13 -7.71
C ASN A 178 -16.75 11.69 -6.73
N THR A 179 -16.94 11.03 -5.58
CA THR A 179 -17.95 11.39 -4.58
C THR A 179 -17.28 11.73 -3.25
N THR A 180 -17.27 13.02 -2.93
CA THR A 180 -16.73 13.53 -1.65
C THR A 180 -17.85 13.64 -0.62
N ILE A 181 -17.68 12.98 0.52
CA ILE A 181 -18.56 13.13 1.70
C ILE A 181 -17.90 14.10 2.68
N GLY A 182 -18.67 15.05 3.20
CA GLY A 182 -18.22 16.17 4.05
C GLY A 182 -18.17 17.52 3.33
N ALA A 183 -18.51 17.57 2.04
CA ALA A 183 -18.66 18.81 1.27
C ALA A 183 -20.15 19.04 0.93
N ASN A 184 -20.58 18.64 -0.28
CA ASN A 184 -21.97 18.81 -0.72
C ASN A 184 -22.91 17.73 -0.18
N ILE A 185 -22.38 16.55 0.13
CA ILE A 185 -23.09 15.44 0.76
C ILE A 185 -22.43 15.20 2.10
N THR A 186 -23.23 15.06 3.14
CA THR A 186 -22.82 14.87 4.54
C THR A 186 -23.09 13.44 5.00
N VAL A 187 -22.60 13.11 6.19
CA VAL A 187 -22.91 11.82 6.82
C VAL A 187 -24.41 11.70 7.15
N ASP A 188 -25.06 12.80 7.53
CA ASP A 188 -26.50 12.82 7.83
C ASP A 188 -27.34 12.53 6.59
N ASP A 189 -26.90 12.98 5.41
CA ASP A 189 -27.55 12.62 4.14
C ASP A 189 -27.51 11.12 3.90
N LEU A 190 -26.40 10.44 4.26
CA LEU A 190 -26.31 8.98 4.13
C LEU A 190 -27.28 8.27 5.08
N PHE A 191 -27.42 8.74 6.32
CA PHE A 191 -28.38 8.17 7.25
C PHE A 191 -29.82 8.41 6.81
N ARG A 192 -30.13 9.60 6.25
CA ARG A 192 -31.42 9.90 5.62
C ARG A 192 -31.70 8.96 4.45
N ASP A 193 -30.67 8.57 3.70
CA ASP A 193 -30.74 7.63 2.58
C ASP A 193 -30.68 6.14 3.02
N ASP A 194 -31.08 5.84 4.27
CA ASP A 194 -31.25 4.50 4.84
C ASP A 194 -29.99 3.67 5.07
N PHE A 195 -28.80 4.27 5.02
CA PHE A 195 -27.60 3.58 5.50
C PHE A 195 -27.68 3.39 7.02
N LYS A 196 -27.49 2.16 7.50
CA LYS A 196 -27.60 1.83 8.93
C LYS A 196 -26.29 2.01 9.68
N ALA A 197 -25.18 2.05 8.96
CA ALA A 197 -23.86 2.33 9.50
C ALA A 197 -23.00 3.03 8.45
N VAL A 198 -22.06 3.85 8.94
CA VAL A 198 -21.08 4.56 8.13
C VAL A 198 -19.69 4.28 8.71
N PHE A 199 -18.76 3.80 7.88
CA PHE A 199 -17.35 3.69 8.22
C PHE A 199 -16.57 4.80 7.52
N ILE A 200 -15.73 5.54 8.26
CA ILE A 200 -14.93 6.63 7.72
C ILE A 200 -13.47 6.20 7.67
N GLY A 201 -12.96 5.98 6.46
CA GLY A 201 -11.60 5.54 6.16
C GLY A 201 -10.92 6.45 5.13
N THR A 202 -11.09 7.77 5.27
CA THR A 202 -10.59 8.76 4.29
C THR A 202 -9.07 8.89 4.26
N GLY A 203 -8.38 8.50 5.33
CA GLY A 203 -6.93 8.68 5.45
C GLY A 203 -6.52 10.14 5.63
N VAL A 204 -5.22 10.42 5.46
CA VAL A 204 -4.62 11.75 5.65
C VAL A 204 -4.09 12.26 4.31
N TRP A 205 -4.89 13.09 3.62
CA TRP A 205 -4.54 13.63 2.30
C TRP A 205 -3.90 15.02 2.33
N ARG A 206 -4.07 15.76 3.43
CA ARG A 206 -3.51 17.11 3.56
C ARG A 206 -2.00 17.00 3.78
N PRO A 207 -1.17 17.61 2.92
CA PRO A 207 0.27 17.57 3.11
C PRO A 207 0.70 18.42 4.31
N ALA A 208 1.82 18.06 4.92
CA ALA A 208 2.49 18.90 5.91
C ALA A 208 3.18 20.08 5.21
N ARG A 209 2.97 21.28 5.72
CA ARG A 209 3.59 22.52 5.22
C ARG A 209 4.85 22.84 6.00
N LEU A 210 5.83 23.43 5.31
CA LEU A 210 7.03 23.99 5.95
C LEU A 210 6.75 25.39 6.53
N ASN A 211 5.74 26.08 6.00
CA ASN A 211 5.36 27.44 6.43
C ASN A 211 6.52 28.45 6.31
N ILE A 212 7.27 28.38 5.22
CA ILE A 212 8.38 29.29 4.90
C ILE A 212 8.06 30.17 3.68
N LYS A 213 8.81 31.26 3.52
CA LYS A 213 8.65 32.18 2.38
C LYS A 213 8.90 31.45 1.06
N GLY A 214 8.06 31.72 0.06
CA GLY A 214 8.15 31.14 -1.28
C GLY A 214 7.46 29.78 -1.45
N GLU A 215 6.82 29.21 -0.42
CA GLU A 215 6.09 27.93 -0.54
C GLU A 215 4.93 27.97 -1.56
N SER A 216 4.49 29.16 -1.97
CA SER A 216 3.46 29.37 -3.00
C SER A 216 4.01 29.47 -4.43
N LEU A 217 5.33 29.38 -4.64
CA LEU A 217 5.93 29.48 -5.97
C LEU A 217 5.54 28.28 -6.84
N GLY A 218 5.37 28.51 -8.14
CA GLY A 218 4.85 27.52 -9.08
C GLY A 218 5.72 26.27 -9.27
N HIS A 219 7.00 26.33 -8.88
CA HIS A 219 7.94 25.22 -8.91
C HIS A 219 8.04 24.46 -7.57
N VAL A 220 7.25 24.85 -6.56
CA VAL A 220 7.17 24.18 -5.25
C VAL A 220 5.93 23.30 -5.23
N HIS A 221 6.12 22.00 -5.02
CA HIS A 221 5.03 21.00 -5.07
C HIS A 221 5.02 20.11 -3.84
N PHE A 222 3.82 19.75 -3.37
CA PHE A 222 3.69 18.76 -2.31
C PHE A 222 3.80 17.34 -2.86
N ALA A 223 4.56 16.49 -2.17
CA ALA A 223 4.84 15.12 -2.59
C ALA A 223 3.58 14.30 -2.92
N ILE A 224 2.53 14.40 -2.10
CA ILE A 224 1.28 13.66 -2.31
C ILE A 224 0.50 14.10 -3.56
N GLU A 225 0.65 15.36 -3.95
CA GLU A 225 0.03 15.92 -5.14
C GLU A 225 0.82 15.54 -6.40
N TYR A 226 2.16 15.58 -6.30
CA TYR A 226 3.06 15.13 -7.35
C TYR A 226 2.90 13.63 -7.66
N LEU A 227 3.01 12.78 -6.64
CA LEU A 227 2.92 11.32 -6.79
C LEU A 227 1.57 10.85 -7.34
N ARG A 228 0.50 11.61 -7.11
CA ARG A 228 -0.85 11.30 -7.61
C ARG A 228 -0.90 11.25 -9.13
N ASN A 229 -0.21 12.18 -9.79
CA ASN A 229 -0.16 12.25 -11.25
C ASN A 229 1.13 12.93 -11.73
N PRO A 230 2.28 12.22 -11.69
CA PRO A 230 3.58 12.83 -11.98
C PRO A 230 3.70 13.41 -13.39
N SER A 231 2.97 12.84 -14.36
CA SER A 231 3.07 13.21 -15.78
C SER A 231 2.53 14.60 -16.11
N VAL A 232 1.76 15.22 -15.21
CA VAL A 232 1.25 16.59 -15.42
C VAL A 232 2.18 17.68 -14.86
N TYR A 233 3.29 17.29 -14.23
CA TYR A 233 4.27 18.23 -13.67
C TYR A 233 5.48 18.37 -14.58
N ASN A 234 6.02 19.58 -14.65
CA ASN A 234 7.31 19.85 -15.29
C ASN A 234 8.33 20.30 -14.22
N LEU A 235 9.09 19.34 -13.68
CA LEU A 235 10.03 19.60 -12.59
C LEU A 235 11.38 20.19 -13.04
N GLY A 236 11.63 20.29 -14.35
CA GLY A 236 12.94 20.63 -14.88
C GLY A 236 13.99 19.53 -14.65
N LYS A 237 15.27 19.90 -14.70
CA LYS A 237 16.41 18.95 -14.64
C LYS A 237 16.95 18.71 -13.24
N THR A 238 16.80 19.70 -12.35
CA THR A 238 17.31 19.64 -10.99
C THR A 238 16.14 19.71 -10.02
N VAL A 239 16.00 18.68 -9.18
CA VAL A 239 14.91 18.54 -8.22
C VAL A 239 15.47 18.45 -6.81
N VAL A 240 14.87 19.20 -5.91
CA VAL A 240 15.14 19.15 -4.47
C VAL A 240 13.93 18.54 -3.77
N VAL A 241 14.14 17.42 -3.10
CA VAL A 241 13.14 16.72 -2.29
C VAL A 241 13.42 17.00 -0.82
N ILE A 242 12.45 17.58 -0.10
CA ILE A 242 12.61 17.90 1.32
C ILE A 242 11.97 16.80 2.16
N GLY A 243 12.79 16.09 2.95
CA GLY A 243 12.36 15.00 3.81
C GLY A 243 13.07 13.67 3.54
N ALA A 244 13.01 12.75 4.49
CA ALA A 244 13.79 11.50 4.49
C ALA A 244 12.93 10.25 4.81
N GLY A 245 11.64 10.29 4.47
CA GLY A 245 10.71 9.17 4.62
C GLY A 245 10.51 8.40 3.31
N ASN A 246 9.72 7.32 3.34
CA ASN A 246 9.42 6.53 2.13
C ASN A 246 8.85 7.39 0.99
N VAL A 247 8.01 8.38 1.32
CA VAL A 247 7.46 9.33 0.34
C VAL A 247 8.56 10.12 -0.36
N ALA A 248 9.63 10.52 0.34
CA ALA A 248 10.74 11.23 -0.27
C ALA A 248 11.52 10.33 -1.24
N MET A 249 11.72 9.06 -0.89
CA MET A 249 12.34 8.08 -1.80
C MET A 249 11.47 7.85 -3.04
N ASP A 250 10.16 7.69 -2.85
CA ASP A 250 9.20 7.52 -3.95
C ASP A 250 9.20 8.74 -4.88
N VAL A 251 9.24 9.97 -4.34
CA VAL A 251 9.35 11.21 -5.14
C VAL A 251 10.66 11.23 -5.92
N ALA A 252 11.80 10.98 -5.25
CA ALA A 252 13.11 11.05 -5.89
C ALA A 252 13.22 10.07 -7.07
N ARG A 253 12.82 8.82 -6.84
CA ARG A 253 12.84 7.76 -7.86
C ARG A 253 11.83 8.03 -8.98
N THR A 254 10.67 8.61 -8.65
CA THR A 254 9.68 9.03 -9.66
C THR A 254 10.21 10.20 -10.49
N ALA A 255 10.91 11.17 -9.89
CA ALA A 255 11.46 12.33 -10.58
C ALA A 255 12.47 11.93 -11.67
N PHE A 256 13.39 11.00 -11.38
CA PHE A 256 14.31 10.45 -12.38
C PHE A 256 13.56 9.83 -13.58
N ARG A 257 12.50 9.06 -13.30
CA ARG A 257 11.66 8.42 -14.33
C ARG A 257 10.84 9.41 -15.15
N ASN A 258 10.74 10.66 -14.70
CA ASN A 258 10.05 11.76 -15.37
C ASN A 258 11.03 12.84 -15.87
N GLY A 259 12.31 12.50 -16.09
CA GLY A 259 13.26 13.33 -16.84
C GLY A 259 14.14 14.26 -16.03
N ALA A 260 14.10 14.19 -14.69
CA ALA A 260 15.09 14.85 -13.83
C ALA A 260 16.47 14.19 -14.00
N GLU A 261 17.53 14.99 -14.01
CA GLU A 261 18.93 14.54 -14.14
C GLU A 261 19.68 14.62 -12.81
N HIS A 262 19.29 15.55 -11.95
CA HIS A 262 19.90 15.76 -10.64
C HIS A 262 18.81 15.82 -9.57
N VAL A 263 18.82 14.86 -8.65
CA VAL A 263 17.87 14.82 -7.54
C VAL A 263 18.62 14.86 -6.21
N TYR A 264 18.30 15.86 -5.39
CA TYR A 264 18.86 16.05 -4.05
C TYR A 264 17.78 15.80 -3.00
N ILE A 265 18.12 15.02 -1.99
CA ILE A 265 17.26 14.74 -0.84
C ILE A 265 17.80 15.51 0.36
N LEU A 266 17.06 16.53 0.80
CA LEU A 266 17.42 17.37 1.93
C LEU A 266 16.92 16.75 3.22
N CYS A 267 17.87 16.44 4.11
CA CYS A 267 17.65 15.89 5.43
C CYS A 267 18.03 16.93 6.48
N TYR A 268 17.09 17.31 7.34
CA TYR A 268 17.33 18.30 8.40
C TYR A 268 18.25 17.76 9.53
N LYS A 269 18.50 16.45 9.56
CA LYS A 269 19.37 15.74 10.51
C LYS A 269 20.30 14.77 9.76
N GLY A 270 21.08 13.99 10.51
CA GLY A 270 22.01 12.98 10.00
C GLY A 270 21.34 11.76 9.37
N GLU A 271 22.16 10.88 8.79
CA GLU A 271 21.74 9.66 8.09
C GLU A 271 20.99 8.68 9.00
N ASP A 272 21.32 8.66 10.29
CA ASP A 272 20.65 7.88 11.35
C ASP A 272 19.17 8.25 11.55
N THR A 273 18.73 9.37 10.99
CA THR A 273 17.34 9.86 11.12
C THR A 273 16.46 9.59 9.91
N ILE A 274 17.00 8.90 8.90
CA ILE A 274 16.21 8.44 7.75
C ILE A 274 15.15 7.46 8.25
N THR A 275 13.88 7.75 7.92
CA THR A 275 12.72 6.93 8.30
C THR A 275 12.21 6.08 7.14
N ALA A 276 12.74 6.31 5.93
CA ALA A 276 12.54 5.42 4.81
C ALA A 276 13.17 4.05 5.07
N ARG A 277 12.67 3.02 4.40
CA ARG A 277 13.26 1.70 4.47
C ARG A 277 14.63 1.70 3.82
N GLU A 278 15.54 0.90 4.37
CA GLU A 278 16.91 0.78 3.90
C GLU A 278 16.96 0.44 2.41
N HIS A 279 16.19 -0.54 1.94
CA HIS A 279 16.13 -0.87 0.51
C HIS A 279 15.63 0.28 -0.37
N GLU A 280 14.67 1.11 0.11
CA GLU A 280 14.19 2.25 -0.68
C GLU A 280 15.25 3.36 -0.78
N VAL A 281 16.04 3.53 0.30
CA VAL A 281 17.18 4.45 0.34
C VAL A 281 18.27 3.97 -0.60
N GLU A 282 18.62 2.68 -0.56
CA GLU A 282 19.61 2.08 -1.45
C GLU A 282 19.17 2.21 -2.92
N TYR A 283 17.92 1.90 -3.24
CA TYR A 283 17.40 2.09 -4.59
C TYR A 283 17.42 3.56 -5.03
N ALA A 284 17.10 4.51 -4.15
CA ALA A 284 17.22 5.93 -4.46
C ALA A 284 18.67 6.34 -4.73
N LYS A 285 19.64 5.85 -3.93
CA LYS A 285 21.08 6.07 -4.15
C LYS A 285 21.55 5.47 -5.48
N ILE A 286 21.10 4.26 -5.82
CA ILE A 286 21.41 3.58 -7.10
C ILE A 286 20.81 4.34 -8.29
N ASP A 287 19.58 4.85 -8.15
CA ASP A 287 18.92 5.70 -9.16
C ASP A 287 19.65 7.06 -9.33
N GLY A 288 20.56 7.42 -8.42
CA GLY A 288 21.44 8.60 -8.51
C GLY A 288 21.10 9.74 -7.54
N ALA A 289 20.18 9.53 -6.60
CA ALA A 289 19.80 10.55 -5.62
C ALA A 289 20.97 10.88 -4.67
N LYS A 290 21.23 12.19 -4.49
CA LYS A 290 22.25 12.69 -3.57
C LYS A 290 21.62 13.14 -2.27
N PHE A 291 22.15 12.70 -1.14
CA PHE A 291 21.64 13.05 0.19
C PHE A 291 22.41 14.23 0.76
N GLU A 292 21.69 15.26 1.17
CA GLU A 292 22.22 16.48 1.77
C GLU A 292 21.79 16.55 3.23
N PHE A 293 22.67 16.12 4.13
CA PHE A 293 22.40 16.04 5.57
C PHE A 293 22.62 17.38 6.29
N TYR A 294 21.92 17.55 7.41
CA TYR A 294 21.96 18.78 8.21
C TYR A 294 21.62 20.04 7.41
N LYS A 295 20.71 19.91 6.44
CA LYS A 295 20.20 21.02 5.62
C LYS A 295 18.72 21.23 5.88
N THR A 296 18.33 22.49 6.07
CA THR A 296 16.94 22.91 6.22
C THR A 296 16.64 24.02 5.22
N ALA A 297 15.49 23.94 4.56
CA ALA A 297 15.02 25.01 3.69
C ALA A 297 14.59 26.23 4.53
N VAL A 298 15.06 27.42 4.14
CA VAL A 298 14.76 28.68 4.84
C VAL A 298 13.83 29.60 4.04
N GLU A 299 13.99 29.59 2.71
CA GLU A 299 13.10 30.24 1.75
C GLU A 299 13.21 29.57 0.38
N PHE A 300 12.18 29.71 -0.44
CA PHE A 300 12.19 29.38 -1.87
C PHE A 300 12.22 30.68 -2.70
N VAL A 301 12.98 30.68 -3.79
CA VAL A 301 13.21 31.83 -4.68
C VAL A 301 12.94 31.43 -6.13
N ASP A 302 12.55 32.40 -6.97
CA ASP A 302 12.30 32.24 -8.41
C ASP A 302 13.52 32.63 -9.25
#